data_AF-A0A7X6PZ30-F1
#
_entry.id   AF-A0A7X6PZ30-F1
#
_cell.length_a   1.000
_cell.length_b   1.000
_cell.length_c   1.000
_cell.angle_alpha   90.00
_cell.angle_beta   90.00
_cell.angle_gamma   90.00
#
_symmetry.space_group_name_H-M   'P 1'
#
loop_
_entity.id
_entity.type
_entity.pdbx_description
1 polymer ?
#
loop_
_entity_poly.entity_id
_entity_poly.type
_entity_poly.pdbx_seq_one_letter_code
_entity_poly.pdbx_strand_id
1 'polypeptide(L)' 'LQQAKVMLINAIHNSEDNIASYVNLHYSGLLIGEPFDIETTIQNIKAVNLDDIKHAVQQWQPLLMYTLVGEAHEINNESL' A
#
# COMPACT_ATOMS: atom_id res chain seq x y z
N LEU A 1 9.19 12.56 4.02
CA LEU A 1 9.69 11.16 4.07
C LEU A 1 9.73 10.60 5.49
N GLN A 2 10.43 11.24 6.43
CA GLN A 2 10.56 10.73 7.80
C GLN A 2 9.23 10.46 8.50
N GLN A 3 8.26 11.38 8.41
CA GLN A 3 6.93 11.22 9.01
C GLN A 3 6.19 9.99 8.47
N ALA A 4 6.23 9.76 7.15
CA ALA A 4 5.59 8.60 6.53
C ALA A 4 6.21 7.28 7.01
N LYS A 5 7.55 7.23 7.13
CA LYS A 5 8.25 6.07 7.69
C LYS A 5 7.83 5.79 9.13
N VAL A 6 7.76 6.82 9.97
CA VAL A 6 7.30 6.69 11.36
C VAL A 6 5.86 6.18 11.42
N MET A 7 4.97 6.70 10.58
CA MET A 7 3.58 6.24 10.52
C MET A 7 3.48 4.75 10.13
N LEU A 8 4.26 4.30 9.15
CA LEU A 8 4.30 2.89 8.74
C LEU A 8 4.83 1.97 9.85
N ILE A 9 5.93 2.35 10.50
CA ILE A 9 6.52 1.57 11.59
C ILE A 9 5.53 1.46 12.77
N ASN A 10 4.88 2.56 13.13
CA ASN A 10 3.87 2.54 14.20
C ASN A 10 2.67 1.65 13.85
N ALA A 11 2.22 1.63 12.59
CA ALA A 11 1.14 0.76 12.16
C ALA A 11 1.50 -0.74 12.28
N ILE A 12 2.76 -1.10 12.01
CA ILE A 12 3.25 -2.48 12.19
C ILE A 12 3.24 -2.86 13.67
N HIS A 13 3.81 -2.03 14.56
CA HIS A 13 3.81 -2.31 16.00
C HIS A 13 2.38 -2.42 16.57
N ASN A 14 1.47 -1.51 16.18
CA ASN A 14 0.08 -1.60 16.63
C ASN A 14 -0.64 -2.87 16.14
N SER A 15 -0.18 -3.46 15.03
CA SER A 15 -0.71 -4.72 14.50
C SER A 15 -0.18 -5.95 15.26
N GLU A 16 0.98 -5.83 15.91
CA GLU A 16 1.55 -6.86 16.78
C GLU A 16 0.76 -7.00 18.09
N ASP A 17 0.32 -5.87 18.65
CA ASP A 17 -0.47 -5.83 19.89
C ASP A 17 -1.82 -6.56 19.76
N ASN A 18 -2.32 -6.75 18.54
CA ASN A 18 -3.52 -7.51 18.24
C ASN A 18 -3.17 -8.88 17.65
N ILE A 19 -3.34 -9.95 18.45
CA ILE A 19 -3.08 -11.34 18.07
C ILE A 19 -3.70 -11.73 16.72
N ALA A 20 -4.92 -11.28 16.40
CA ALA A 20 -5.56 -11.60 15.13
C ALA A 20 -4.84 -10.93 13.95
N SER A 21 -4.36 -9.70 14.14
CA SER A 21 -3.61 -8.95 13.12
C SER A 21 -2.20 -9.52 12.95
N TYR A 22 -1.55 -9.90 14.04
CA TYR A 22 -0.26 -10.58 14.03
C TYR A 22 -0.31 -11.92 13.28
N VAL A 23 -1.33 -12.75 13.55
CA VAL A 23 -1.54 -14.01 12.83
C VAL A 23 -1.79 -13.77 11.34
N ASN A 24 -2.61 -12.77 10.99
CA ASN A 24 -2.87 -12.44 9.59
C ASN A 24 -1.61 -11.98 8.85
N LEU A 25 -0.74 -11.17 9.48
CA LEU A 25 0.52 -10.71 8.88
C LEU A 25 1.45 -11.89 8.57
N HIS A 26 1.66 -12.78 9.53
CA HIS A 26 2.52 -13.95 9.35
C HIS A 26 1.96 -14.96 8.36
N TYR A 27 0.65 -15.22 8.41
CA TYR A 27 0.00 -16.12 7.48
C TYR A 27 0.06 -15.58 6.04
N SER A 28 -0.11 -14.28 5.85
CA SER A 28 -0.02 -13.65 4.53
C SER A 28 1.38 -13.79 3.93
N GLY A 29 2.43 -13.64 4.73
CA GLY A 29 3.80 -13.89 4.29
C GLY A 29 4.04 -15.34 3.86
N LEU A 30 3.52 -16.30 4.64
CA LEU A 30 3.62 -17.73 4.30
C LEU A 30 2.93 -18.06 2.96
N LEU A 31 1.78 -17.44 2.66
CA LEU A 31 1.06 -17.67 1.41
C LEU A 31 1.84 -17.26 0.16
N ILE A 32 2.71 -16.26 0.27
CA ILE A 32 3.55 -15.78 -0.84
C ILE A 32 4.95 -16.37 -0.82
N GLY A 33 5.24 -17.29 0.10
CA GLY A 33 6.55 -17.94 0.23
C GLY A 33 7.63 -17.08 0.88
N GLU A 34 7.25 -15.93 1.46
CA GLU A 34 8.15 -15.00 2.12
C GLU A 34 7.73 -14.82 3.58
N PRO A 35 8.32 -15.57 4.52
CA PRO A 35 8.01 -15.43 5.94
C PRO A 35 8.15 -13.97 6.38
N PHE A 36 7.13 -13.45 7.04
CA PHE A 36 7.14 -12.07 7.50
C PHE A 36 8.05 -11.93 8.71
N ASP A 37 9.11 -11.12 8.57
CA ASP A 37 9.97 -10.73 9.69
C ASP A 37 9.82 -9.23 9.97
N ILE A 38 9.35 -8.92 11.17
CA ILE A 38 9.04 -7.54 11.59
C ILE A 38 10.30 -6.69 11.60
N GLU A 39 11.40 -7.19 12.17
CA GLU A 39 12.63 -6.41 12.31
C GLU A 39 13.24 -6.11 10.94
N THR A 40 13.37 -7.12 10.08
CA THR A 40 13.85 -6.92 8.70
C THR A 40 12.94 -5.95 7.94
N THR A 41 11.62 -6.07 8.08
CA THR A 41 10.66 -5.15 7.43
C THR A 41 10.86 -3.70 7.91
N ILE A 42 11.04 -3.49 9.22
CA ILE A 42 11.29 -2.16 9.77
C ILE A 42 12.61 -1.59 9.27
N GLN A 43 13.68 -2.39 9.19
CA GLN A 43 14.96 -1.94 8.65
C GLN A 43 14.85 -1.59 7.16
N ASN A 44 14.12 -2.38 6.38
CA ASN A 44 13.85 -2.11 4.98
C ASN A 44 13.12 -0.76 4.82
N ILE A 45 12.08 -0.50 5.61
CA ILE A 45 11.35 0.79 5.61
C ILE A 45 12.28 1.95 5.96
N LYS A 46 13.16 1.77 6.95
CA LYS A 46 14.15 2.79 7.33
C LYS A 46 15.15 3.07 6.21
N ALA A 47 15.54 2.04 5.45
CA ALA A 47 16.49 2.15 4.34
C ALA A 47 15.95 2.86 3.09
N VAL A 48 14.62 2.85 2.87
CA VAL A 48 14.00 3.49 1.68
C VAL A 48 14.41 4.95 1.55
N ASN A 49 14.99 5.32 0.42
CA ASN A 49 15.34 6.71 0.09
C ASN A 49 14.31 7.35 -0.85
N LEU A 50 14.49 8.63 -1.16
CA LEU A 50 13.55 9.36 -2.02
C LEU A 50 13.57 8.88 -3.48
N ASP A 51 14.72 8.44 -3.98
CA ASP A 51 14.85 8.00 -5.36
C ASP A 51 14.24 6.62 -5.56
N ASP A 52 14.29 5.73 -4.55
CA ASP A 52 13.54 4.46 -4.55
C ASP A 52 12.04 4.72 -4.75
N ILE A 53 11.50 5.73 -4.06
CA ILE A 53 10.08 6.12 -4.17
C ILE A 53 9.78 6.64 -5.57
N LYS A 54 10.61 7.53 -6.11
CA LYS A 54 10.41 8.04 -7.47
C LYS A 54 10.46 6.91 -8.51
N HIS A 55 11.39 5.98 -8.35
CA HIS A 55 11.54 4.85 -9.26
C HIS A 55 10.32 3.92 -9.21
N ALA A 56 9.89 3.54 -8.02
CA ALA A 56 8.64 2.80 -7.85
C ALA A 56 7.46 3.55 -8.47
N VAL A 57 7.45 4.89 -8.32
CA VAL A 57 6.38 5.72 -8.88
C VAL A 57 6.34 5.74 -10.40
N GLN A 58 7.49 5.64 -11.06
CA GLN A 58 7.55 5.57 -12.51
C GLN A 58 7.09 4.20 -13.04
N GLN A 59 7.29 3.13 -12.26
CA GLN A 59 6.92 1.77 -12.65
C GLN A 59 5.42 1.49 -12.56
N TRP A 60 4.77 1.91 -11.47
CA TRP A 60 3.34 1.63 -11.24
C TRP A 60 2.37 2.62 -11.93
N GLN A 61 2.79 3.86 -12.24
CA GLN A 61 1.92 4.91 -12.77
C GLN A 61 1.27 4.52 -14.11
N PRO A 62 1.97 3.88 -15.06
CA PRO A 62 1.36 3.42 -16.31
C PRO A 62 0.32 2.30 -16.12
N LEU A 63 0.30 1.66 -14.95
CA LEU A 63 -0.61 0.55 -14.64
C LEU A 63 -1.90 1.02 -13.95
N LEU A 64 -2.03 2.31 -13.66
CA LEU A 64 -3.18 2.86 -12.97
C LEU A 64 -4.42 2.82 -13.86
N MET A 65 -5.47 2.16 -13.38
CA MET A 65 -6.80 2.19 -13.98
C MET A 65 -7.72 3.07 -13.13
N TYR A 66 -8.45 3.97 -13.78
CA TYR A 66 -9.36 4.89 -13.11
C TYR A 66 -10.81 4.44 -13.35
N THR A 67 -11.56 4.31 -12.28
CA THR A 67 -13.01 4.08 -12.33
C THR A 67 -13.73 5.36 -11.91
N LEU A 68 -14.54 5.92 -12.81
CA LEU A 68 -15.44 7.02 -12.48
C LEU A 68 -16.76 6.43 -11.99
N VAL A 69 -17.18 6.83 -10.79
CA VAL A 69 -18.47 6.44 -10.22
C VAL A 69 -19.35 7.68 -10.13
N GLY A 70 -20.44 7.67 -10.89
CA GLY A 70 -21.47 8.70 -10.92
C GLY A 70 -22.71 8.18 -11.66
N GLU A 71 -23.86 8.83 -11.47
CA GLU A 71 -25.04 8.54 -12.27
C GLU A 71 -24.78 9.01 -13.71
N ALA A 72 -24.96 8.10 -14.68
CA ALA A 72 -24.97 8.48 -16.08
C ALA A 72 -26.22 9.35 -16.31
N HIS A 73 -26.08 10.67 -16.24
CA HIS A 73 -27.08 11.54 -16.84
C HIS A 73 -26.96 11.33 -18.35
N GLU A 74 -27.93 10.60 -18.92
CA GLU A 74 -28.14 10.52 -20.36
C GLU A 74 -28.12 11.95 -20.91
N ILE A 75 -27.10 12.27 -21.70
CA ILE A 75 -27.11 13.47 -22.51
C ILE A 75 -28.25 13.24 -23.50
N ASN A 76 -29.42 13.81 -23.20
CA ASN A 76 -30.56 13.81 -24.07
C ASN A 76 -30.17 14.63 -25.31
N ASN A 77 -29.71 13.93 -26.35
CA ASN A 77 -29.48 14.50 -27.68
C ASN A 77 -30.83 14.75 -28.38
N GLU A 78 -31.67 15.59 -27.76
CA GLU A 78 -32.79 16.25 -28.42
C GLU A 78 -32.50 17.75 -28.26
N SER A 79 -31.76 18.36 -29.19
CA SER A 79 -32.40 19.16 -30.24
C SER A 79 -31.43 19.33 -31.41
N LEU A 80 -31.72 18.64 -32.51
CA LEU A 80 -31.40 19.09 -33.87
C LEU A 80 -32.37 20.21 -34.27
#